data_AF-A0A1I3W833-F1
#
_entry.id   AF-A0A1I3W833-F1
#
_cell.length_a   1.000
_cell.length_b   1.000
_cell.length_c   1.000
_cell.angle_alpha   90.00
_cell.angle_beta   90.00
_cell.angle_gamma   90.00
#
_symmetry.space_group_name_H-M   'P 1'
#
loop_
_entity.id
_entity.type
_entity.pdbx_description
1 polymer ?
#
loop_
_entity_poly.entity_id
_entity_poly.type
_entity_poly.pdbx_seq_one_letter_code
_entity_poly.pdbx_strand_id
1 'polypeptide(L)'
;MELYRKVRLARSEGMSQRELARHFNISRDSVRKMLAFSTPPGYRRTKEIKRPKLDGFTEIIDGWLEGDKNVPRKQRHTAKRIHERLKAEHEFTGGYTIIK
;
A
#
# COMPACT_ATOMS: atom_id res chain seq x y z
N MET A 1 14.98 -0.07 -16.66
CA MET A 1 14.79 -1.24 -17.54
C MET A 1 16.12 -1.73 -18.15
N GLU A 2 16.98 -0.82 -18.60
CA GLU A 2 18.28 -1.15 -19.20
C GLU A 2 19.22 -1.97 -18.29
N LEU A 3 19.29 -1.65 -17.00
CA LEU A 3 20.13 -2.35 -16.02
C LEU A 3 19.79 -3.85 -15.88
N TYR A 4 18.50 -4.21 -15.84
CA TYR A 4 18.06 -5.60 -15.73
C TYR A 4 18.46 -6.42 -16.96
N ARG A 5 18.48 -5.80 -18.15
CA ARG A 5 18.94 -6.45 -19.38
C ARG A 5 20.45 -6.65 -19.37
N LYS A 6 21.23 -5.62 -18.99
CA LYS A 6 22.70 -5.70 -18.89
C LYS A 6 23.16 -6.78 -17.90
N VAL A 7 22.54 -6.87 -16.73
CA VAL A 7 22.88 -7.90 -15.73
C VAL A 7 22.59 -9.32 -16.22
N ARG A 8 21.48 -9.52 -16.96
CA ARG A 8 21.15 -10.84 -17.54
C ARG A 8 22.06 -11.22 -18.69
N LEU A 9 22.42 -10.27 -19.55
CA LEU A 9 23.37 -10.50 -20.64
C LEU A 9 24.74 -10.89 -20.11
N ALA A 10 25.27 -10.12 -19.15
CA ALA A 10 26.55 -10.42 -18.52
C ALA A 10 26.54 -11.77 -17.78
N ARG A 11 25.37 -12.21 -17.27
CA ARG A 11 25.20 -13.56 -16.73
C ARG A 11 25.23 -14.64 -17.81
N SER A 12 24.63 -14.42 -18.98
CA SER A 12 24.72 -15.36 -20.12
C SER A 12 26.13 -15.44 -20.72
N GLU A 13 26.91 -14.36 -20.60
CA GLU A 13 28.33 -14.30 -21.00
C GLU A 13 29.27 -15.00 -19.99
N GLY A 14 28.72 -15.60 -18.92
CA GLY A 14 29.47 -16.44 -17.99
C GLY A 14 29.87 -15.77 -16.67
N MET A 15 29.60 -14.47 -16.47
CA MET A 15 29.95 -13.80 -15.22
C MET A 15 29.20 -14.40 -14.02
N SER A 16 29.91 -14.58 -12.91
CA SER A 16 29.33 -14.99 -11.64
C SER A 16 28.46 -13.87 -11.04
N GLN A 17 27.47 -14.23 -10.21
CA GLN A 17 26.69 -13.22 -9.48
C GLN A 17 27.56 -12.30 -8.60
N ARG A 18 28.72 -12.78 -8.14
CA ARG A 18 29.71 -12.01 -7.37
C ARG A 18 30.43 -10.97 -8.22
N GLU A 19 30.75 -11.31 -9.47
CA GLU A 19 31.35 -10.37 -10.42
C GLU A 19 30.34 -9.33 -10.87
N LEU A 20 29.11 -9.74 -11.15
CA LEU A 20 28.02 -8.83 -11.50
C LEU A 20 27.77 -7.79 -10.40
N ALA A 21 27.73 -8.22 -9.13
CA ALA A 21 27.54 -7.30 -8.00
C ALA A 21 28.66 -6.25 -7.91
N ARG A 22 29.92 -6.66 -8.15
CA ARG A 22 31.09 -5.75 -8.15
C ARG A 22 31.09 -4.83 -9.37
N HIS A 23 30.86 -5.38 -10.55
CA HIS A 23 30.91 -4.67 -11.83
C HIS A 23 29.79 -3.62 -11.96
N PHE A 24 28.57 -3.97 -11.56
CA PHE A 24 27.41 -3.07 -11.63
C PHE A 24 27.19 -2.28 -10.33
N ASN A 25 28.05 -2.44 -9.32
CA ASN A 25 27.95 -1.81 -8.00
C ASN A 25 26.55 -1.92 -7.37
N ILE A 26 25.98 -3.13 -7.39
CA ILE A 26 24.66 -3.43 -6.85
C ILE A 26 24.73 -4.59 -5.86
N SER A 27 23.82 -4.59 -4.88
CA SER A 27 23.76 -5.67 -3.90
C SER A 27 23.50 -7.02 -4.56
N ARG A 28 24.09 -8.09 -4.00
CA ARG A 28 23.88 -9.46 -4.49
C ARG A 28 22.40 -9.85 -4.52
N ASP A 29 21.60 -9.34 -3.60
CA ASP A 29 20.15 -9.56 -3.57
C ASP A 29 19.44 -8.87 -4.73
N SER A 30 19.89 -7.67 -5.13
CA SER A 30 19.38 -6.98 -6.32
C SER A 30 19.74 -7.75 -7.59
N VAL A 31 20.97 -8.28 -7.70
CA VAL A 31 21.36 -9.17 -8.81
C VAL A 31 20.45 -10.40 -8.87
N ARG A 32 20.20 -11.06 -7.73
CA ARG A 32 19.30 -12.23 -7.65
C ARG A 32 17.88 -11.88 -8.12
N LYS A 33 17.34 -10.72 -7.72
CA LYS A 33 16.04 -10.21 -8.18
C LYS A 33 16.04 -9.93 -9.68
N MET A 34 17.10 -9.33 -10.22
CA MET A 34 17.24 -9.03 -11.64
C MET A 34 17.32 -10.27 -12.54
N LEU A 35 17.85 -11.37 -12.01
CA LEU A 35 17.86 -12.66 -12.69
C LEU A 35 16.50 -13.37 -12.63
N ALA A 36 15.78 -13.22 -11.50
CA ALA A 36 14.49 -13.88 -11.29
C ALA A 36 13.31 -13.17 -11.99
N PHE A 37 13.37 -11.84 -12.16
CA PHE A 37 12.28 -11.05 -12.72
C PHE A 37 12.73 -10.27 -13.96
N SER A 38 11.93 -10.30 -15.03
CA SER A 38 12.21 -9.54 -16.26
C SER A 38 12.11 -8.03 -16.09
N THR A 39 11.33 -7.59 -15.12
CA THR A 39 11.15 -6.21 -14.71
C THR A 39 11.24 -6.13 -13.19
N PRO A 40 11.65 -5.00 -12.61
CA PRO A 40 11.61 -4.84 -11.16
C PRO A 40 10.20 -5.17 -10.68
N PRO A 41 10.02 -6.15 -9.77
CA PRO A 41 8.73 -6.34 -9.15
C PRO A 41 8.39 -5.02 -8.48
N GLY A 42 7.26 -4.42 -8.89
CA GLY A 42 6.78 -3.18 -8.29
C GLY A 42 6.56 -3.34 -6.79
N TYR A 43 6.19 -2.26 -6.12
CA TYR A 43 5.87 -2.31 -4.70
C TYR A 43 4.80 -3.38 -4.42
N ARG A 44 5.17 -4.43 -3.68
CA ARG A 44 4.29 -5.51 -3.26
C ARG A 44 4.27 -5.52 -1.74
N ARG A 45 3.10 -5.32 -1.15
CA ARG A 45 2.92 -5.51 0.29
C ARG A 45 2.84 -7.01 0.57
N THR A 46 3.63 -7.49 1.52
CA THR A 46 3.54 -8.87 2.02
C THR A 46 2.43 -9.07 3.03
N LYS A 47 1.95 -7.99 3.63
CA LYS A 47 0.88 -7.99 4.64
C LYS A 47 -0.26 -7.08 4.20
N GLU A 48 -1.46 -7.42 4.61
CA GLU A 48 -2.64 -6.59 4.43
C GLU A 48 -2.50 -5.25 5.17
N ILE A 49 -3.22 -4.25 4.68
CA ILE A 49 -3.24 -2.91 5.26
C ILE A 49 -4.03 -2.98 6.57
N LYS A 50 -3.34 -2.97 7.70
CA LYS A 50 -4.00 -2.86 9.01
C LYS A 50 -4.41 -1.40 9.25
N ARG A 51 -5.68 -1.15 9.60
CA ARG A 51 -6.14 0.17 10.05
C ARG A 51 -6.62 0.03 11.50
N PRO A 52 -5.69 -0.15 12.47
CA PRO A 52 -6.02 -0.57 13.83
C PRO A 52 -6.98 0.36 14.58
N LYS A 53 -7.07 1.64 14.19
CA LYS A 53 -8.00 2.61 14.78
C LYS A 53 -9.35 2.71 14.05
N LEU A 54 -9.46 2.23 12.82
CA LEU A 54 -10.64 2.37 11.97
C LEU A 54 -11.36 1.04 11.75
N ASP A 55 -10.65 -0.10 11.77
CA ASP A 55 -11.18 -1.43 11.48
C ASP A 55 -12.34 -1.83 12.42
N GLY A 56 -12.39 -1.29 13.65
CA GLY A 56 -13.48 -1.53 14.59
C GLY A 56 -14.73 -0.66 14.36
N PHE A 57 -14.65 0.34 13.48
CA PHE A 57 -15.71 1.32 13.25
C PHE A 57 -16.22 1.32 11.80
N THR A 58 -15.61 0.53 10.92
CA THR A 58 -15.99 0.44 9.49
C THR A 58 -17.45 0.05 9.30
N GLU A 59 -17.95 -0.94 10.04
CA GLU A 59 -19.36 -1.39 9.92
C GLU A 59 -20.36 -0.29 10.31
N ILE A 60 -20.02 0.51 11.31
CA ILE A 60 -20.85 1.63 11.78
C ILE A 60 -20.88 2.74 10.73
N ILE A 61 -19.72 3.08 10.19
CA ILE A 61 -19.58 4.08 9.12
C ILE A 61 -20.35 3.63 7.88
N ASP A 62 -20.21 2.36 7.48
CA ASP A 62 -20.91 1.80 6.33
C ASP A 62 -22.42 1.83 6.51
N GLY A 63 -22.93 1.53 7.72
CA GLY A 63 -24.36 1.67 8.04
C GLY A 63 -24.89 3.10 7.90
N TRP A 64 -24.12 4.10 8.36
CA TRP A 64 -24.50 5.50 8.19
C TRP A 64 -24.44 5.96 6.73
N LEU A 65 -23.41 5.53 5.99
CA LEU A 65 -23.25 5.86 4.57
C LEU A 65 -24.33 5.19 3.69
N GLU A 66 -24.78 4.00 4.05
CA GLU A 66 -25.90 3.34 3.37
C GLU A 66 -27.20 4.12 3.59
N GLY A 67 -27.46 4.56 4.82
CA GLY A 67 -28.57 5.46 5.12
C GLY A 67 -28.51 6.78 4.34
N ASP A 68 -27.29 7.32 4.17
CA ASP A 68 -27.07 8.56 3.42
C ASP A 68 -27.40 8.47 1.92
N LYS A 69 -27.36 7.28 1.33
CA LYS A 69 -27.74 7.10 -0.08
C LYS A 69 -29.21 7.46 -0.31
N ASN A 70 -30.07 7.21 0.69
CA ASN A 70 -31.51 7.40 0.62
C ASN A 70 -31.96 8.82 0.98
N VAL A 71 -31.08 9.67 1.51
CA VAL A 71 -31.41 11.06 1.87
C VAL A 71 -30.91 12.06 0.81
N PRO A 72 -31.56 13.23 0.68
CA PRO A 72 -31.09 14.30 -0.18
C PRO A 72 -29.64 14.70 0.12
N ARG A 73 -28.88 15.11 -0.90
CA ARG A 73 -27.45 15.43 -0.80
C ARG A 73 -27.11 16.41 0.34
N LYS A 74 -28.03 17.34 0.68
CA LYS A 74 -27.86 18.33 1.77
C LYS A 74 -27.93 17.72 3.18
N GLN A 75 -28.51 16.53 3.32
CA GLN A 75 -28.71 15.84 4.60
C GLN A 75 -27.71 14.70 4.84
N ARG A 76 -26.90 14.35 3.82
CA ARG A 76 -25.87 13.32 3.95
C ARG A 76 -24.82 13.72 4.97
N HIS A 77 -24.31 12.76 5.71
CA HIS A 77 -23.23 13.00 6.65
C HIS A 77 -21.97 13.43 5.89
N THR A 78 -21.30 14.45 6.42
CA THR A 78 -19.95 14.81 5.99
C THR A 78 -18.94 14.01 6.82
N ALA A 79 -17.70 13.87 6.34
CA ALA A 79 -16.63 13.24 7.11
C ALA A 79 -16.49 13.84 8.52
N LYS A 80 -16.75 15.15 8.66
CA LYS A 80 -16.73 15.84 9.96
C LYS A 80 -17.85 15.35 10.88
N ARG A 81 -19.07 15.23 10.35
CA ARG A 81 -20.23 14.74 11.10
C ARG A 81 -20.08 13.28 11.50
N ILE A 82 -19.52 12.45 10.63
CA ILE A 82 -19.17 11.04 10.95
C ILE A 82 -18.14 11.01 12.08
N HIS A 83 -17.09 11.83 12.02
CA HIS A 83 -16.07 11.90 13.08
C HIS A 83 -16.63 12.33 14.43
N GLU A 84 -17.43 13.40 14.47
CA GLU A 84 -18.07 13.89 15.69
C GLU A 84 -18.99 12.82 16.30
N ARG A 85 -19.78 12.15 15.47
CA ARG A 85 -20.70 11.09 15.89
C ARG A 85 -19.96 9.84 16.40
N LEU A 86 -18.92 9.40 15.70
CA LEU A 86 -18.05 8.30 16.17
C LEU A 86 -17.39 8.62 17.51
N LYS A 87 -16.99 9.87 17.72
CA LYS A 87 -16.37 10.30 18.99
C LYS A 87 -17.40 10.33 20.13
N ALA A 88 -18.63 10.75 19.84
CA ALA A 88 -19.70 10.88 20.83
C ALA A 88 -20.36 9.55 21.19
N GLU A 89 -20.65 8.70 20.20
CA GLU A 89 -21.43 7.45 20.37
C GLU A 89 -20.53 6.21 20.59
N HIS A 90 -19.29 6.23 20.09
CA HIS A 90 -18.44 5.04 20.03
C HIS A 90 -17.00 5.27 20.53
N GLU A 91 -16.74 6.37 21.27
CA GLU A 91 -15.45 6.67 21.91
C GLU A 91 -14.23 6.65 20.96
N PHE A 92 -14.44 7.02 19.69
CA PHE A 92 -13.39 6.99 18.68
C PHE A 92 -12.18 7.89 19.04
N THR A 93 -11.01 7.26 19.22
CA THR A 93 -9.75 7.95 19.58
C THR A 93 -8.93 8.40 18.35
N GLY A 94 -9.44 8.18 17.15
CA GLY A 94 -8.77 8.59 15.91
C GLY A 94 -8.97 10.08 15.58
N GLY A 95 -8.03 10.63 14.80
CA GLY A 95 -8.15 11.98 14.27
C GLY A 95 -9.10 12.07 13.08
N TYR A 96 -9.62 13.27 12.81
CA TYR A 96 -10.43 13.56 11.62
C TYR A 96 -9.75 13.13 10.31
N THR A 97 -8.41 13.18 10.25
CA THR A 97 -7.61 12.75 9.09
C THR A 97 -7.66 11.26 8.79
N ILE A 98 -8.16 10.43 9.70
CA ILE A 98 -8.37 9.00 9.47
C ILE A 98 -9.69 8.76 8.72
N ILE A 99 -10.63 9.69 8.84
CA ILE A 99 -11.98 9.61 8.25
C ILE A 99 -12.09 10.43 6.96
N LYS A 100 -11.34 11.53 6.85
CA LYS A 100 -11.23 12.35 5.63
C LYS A 100 -10.45 11.63 4.53
#